data_AF-T0PU97-F1
#
_entry.id   AF-T0PU97-F1
#
_cell.length_a   1.000
_cell.length_b   1.000
_cell.length_c   1.000
_cell.angle_alpha   90.00
_cell.angle_beta   90.00
_cell.angle_gamma   90.00
#
_symmetry.space_group_name_H-M   'P 1'
#
loop_
_entity.id
_entity.type
_entity.pdbx_description
1 polymer ?
#
loop_
_entity_poly.entity_id
_entity_poly.type
_entity_poly.pdbx_seq_one_letter_code
_entity_poly.pdbx_strand_id
1 'polypeptide(L)'
;MRVLGGVLLAATVAVDACTVISVGKKATVDGSVLVSHTNDAGLNPADLRMVRVPAMNHTAGSRRAVYNFQRNGYPRLVTAERGPLYAPLEGQALSAPLGYIDQVPYTYGYFDHDYGMINDQQLSIAESTCAAKTVGWPSSLHYGHNLFQIEELSKIALERCDSARCAITTMGDLAVEHGFFGEYGKNQKANYGSSSEALGISDKYGESWILHMLTGPKNTSAVWAAQRVPDEHVAVVANSFVIRTLNLSDSDNYLASSNVVSFAQDMGWYNPAVDGDFDFAKAYSWAKPGPSKPLYGGRRIWRVFDVLAPSLALDATLGQHPEVATYPFSIKPDKLVAPTDLMDLMRDHYEGTPFDMTKEVAAGPFGSPVRFGGSTKNVTGGWERAISMHRTTHSFVLQARGFLPDDVGGVTWYALGAPHGSVYAPFSCAQTSIPSSYLASRKNEFDTSAAWWAFEFVNNWSMLRYDLIHAEISTVLQALQADAIALEAETRATAMTMDDPTARLAFIEAKTNAFAQAMVDKWWRLAFHLVVKFSDGYVIHGDRSGDMKAPGYPAWWLQSTNFASWPEPHAYKPPAAILALQAPPQQSTALWLVSAVVAIAGMTVVGIVFIRQHRRGHEYRRLE
;
A
#
# COMPACT_ATOMS: atom_id res chain seq x y z
N MET A 1 36.22 -22.47 -31.58
CA MET A 1 34.80 -22.31 -31.19
C MET A 1 34.71 -22.24 -29.67
N ARG A 2 34.62 -21.04 -29.10
CA ARG A 2 34.23 -20.82 -27.70
C ARG A 2 32.99 -19.96 -27.75
N VAL A 3 31.85 -20.52 -27.33
CA VAL A 3 30.57 -19.83 -27.23
C VAL A 3 30.63 -18.98 -25.96
N LEU A 4 30.79 -17.66 -26.12
CA LEU A 4 30.56 -16.69 -25.05
C LEU A 4 29.05 -16.54 -24.89
N GLY A 5 28.49 -17.18 -23.86
CA GLY A 5 27.15 -16.89 -23.37
C GLY A 5 27.16 -15.54 -22.66
N GLY A 6 26.63 -14.51 -23.31
CA GLY A 6 26.38 -13.21 -22.69
C GLY A 6 25.28 -13.33 -21.65
N VAL A 7 25.63 -13.20 -20.37
CA VAL A 7 24.66 -13.05 -19.28
C VAL A 7 24.10 -11.63 -19.35
N LEU A 8 22.82 -11.51 -19.70
CA LEU A 8 22.09 -10.24 -19.62
C LEU A 8 22.11 -9.72 -18.18
N LEU A 9 22.64 -8.50 -17.99
CA LEU A 9 22.47 -7.72 -16.77
C LEU A 9 20.98 -7.49 -16.49
N ALA A 10 20.41 -8.21 -15.53
CA ALA A 10 19.11 -7.91 -14.97
C ALA A 10 19.28 -6.94 -13.79
N ALA A 11 19.40 -5.65 -14.08
CA ALA A 11 19.15 -4.63 -13.07
C ALA A 11 17.64 -4.61 -12.79
N THR A 12 17.22 -5.15 -11.65
CA THR A 12 15.88 -4.89 -11.11
C THR A 12 15.84 -3.45 -10.64
N VAL A 13 15.46 -2.54 -11.52
CA VAL A 13 15.09 -1.18 -11.12
C VAL A 13 13.87 -1.33 -10.21
N ALA A 14 13.94 -0.78 -9.00
CA ALA A 14 12.78 -0.68 -8.14
C ALA A 14 11.72 0.13 -8.89
N VAL A 15 10.59 -0.51 -9.19
CA VAL A 15 9.45 0.08 -9.91
C VAL A 15 8.54 0.76 -8.90
N ASP A 16 8.02 1.93 -9.25
CA ASP A 16 6.93 2.60 -8.54
C ASP A 16 5.63 1.95 -8.97
N ALA A 17 4.84 1.54 -7.97
CA ALA A 17 4.03 0.35 -8.16
C ALA A 17 2.71 0.37 -7.36
N CYS A 18 1.88 1.35 -7.64
CA CYS A 18 0.63 1.55 -6.93
C CYS A 18 -0.39 0.40 -7.09
N THR A 19 -1.36 0.32 -6.17
CA THR A 19 -2.54 -0.55 -6.30
C THR A 19 -3.79 0.31 -6.38
N VAL A 20 -4.65 0.06 -7.38
CA VAL A 20 -5.94 0.74 -7.56
C VAL A 20 -7.08 -0.25 -7.40
N ILE A 21 -8.10 0.14 -6.66
CA ILE A 21 -9.38 -0.58 -6.57
C ILE A 21 -10.50 0.38 -6.95
N SER A 22 -11.37 -0.03 -7.86
CA SER A 22 -12.54 0.73 -8.32
C SER A 22 -13.81 -0.06 -8.06
N VAL A 23 -14.81 0.57 -7.45
CA VAL A 23 -16.06 -0.09 -7.01
C VAL A 23 -17.27 0.62 -7.59
N GLY A 24 -18.12 -0.12 -8.31
CA GLY A 24 -19.36 0.40 -8.88
C GLY A 24 -20.41 0.74 -7.82
N LYS A 25 -21.32 1.67 -8.14
CA LYS A 25 -22.31 2.23 -7.19
C LYS A 25 -23.28 1.24 -6.55
N LYS A 26 -23.56 0.10 -7.19
CA LYS A 26 -24.43 -0.95 -6.65
C LYS A 26 -23.65 -2.03 -5.89
N ALA A 27 -22.33 -1.99 -5.93
CA ALA A 27 -21.47 -2.81 -5.10
C ALA A 27 -21.17 -2.18 -3.74
N THR A 28 -21.55 -0.92 -3.50
CA THR A 28 -21.25 -0.22 -2.24
C THR A 28 -22.44 -0.18 -1.28
N VAL A 29 -22.14 -0.04 0.02
CA VAL A 29 -23.16 -0.03 1.09
C VAL A 29 -24.11 1.16 1.05
N ASP A 30 -23.71 2.27 0.43
CA ASP A 30 -24.44 3.55 0.46
C ASP A 30 -24.79 4.10 -0.93
N GLY A 31 -24.51 3.36 -2.00
CA GLY A 31 -24.76 3.81 -3.37
C GLY A 31 -23.69 4.74 -3.94
N SER A 32 -22.59 4.98 -3.22
CA SER A 32 -21.45 5.76 -3.70
C SER A 32 -20.61 4.99 -4.71
N VAL A 33 -19.83 5.70 -5.52
CA VAL A 33 -18.71 5.10 -6.26
C VAL A 33 -17.45 5.29 -5.45
N LEU A 34 -16.60 4.27 -5.38
CA LEU A 34 -15.33 4.33 -4.66
C LEU A 34 -14.15 4.09 -5.62
N VAL A 35 -13.07 4.82 -5.39
CA VAL A 35 -11.77 4.51 -5.96
C VAL A 35 -10.68 4.66 -4.90
N SER A 36 -9.78 3.70 -4.77
CA SER A 36 -8.66 3.74 -3.82
C SER A 36 -7.30 3.66 -4.51
N HIS A 37 -6.28 4.12 -3.80
CA HIS A 37 -4.92 4.21 -4.31
C HIS A 37 -3.89 4.08 -3.18
N THR A 38 -2.89 3.21 -3.33
CA THR A 38 -1.61 3.35 -2.62
C THR A 38 -0.56 3.99 -3.52
N ASN A 39 -0.09 5.20 -3.19
CA ASN A 39 0.93 5.87 -3.98
C ASN A 39 2.33 5.50 -3.49
N ASP A 40 2.98 4.60 -4.22
CA ASP A 40 4.25 4.00 -3.83
C ASP A 40 5.44 4.67 -4.53
N ALA A 41 5.71 5.92 -4.13
CA ALA A 41 6.79 6.71 -4.71
C ALA A 41 8.18 6.13 -4.37
N GLY A 42 9.02 5.99 -5.39
CA GLY A 42 10.24 5.21 -5.36
C GLY A 42 11.43 5.84 -4.67
N LEU A 43 12.55 5.83 -5.39
CA LEU A 43 13.88 6.10 -4.83
C LEU A 43 14.18 7.58 -4.57
N ASN A 44 13.23 8.49 -4.79
CA ASN A 44 13.47 9.94 -4.62
C ASN A 44 12.66 10.50 -3.43
N PRO A 45 13.18 11.55 -2.77
CA PRO A 45 12.41 12.31 -1.81
C PRO A 45 11.21 12.99 -2.49
N ALA A 46 10.03 12.37 -2.45
CA ALA A 46 8.80 12.93 -2.98
C ALA A 46 8.34 14.14 -2.15
N ASP A 47 7.67 15.11 -2.79
CA ASP A 47 6.86 16.10 -2.10
C ASP A 47 5.66 15.39 -1.46
N LEU A 48 5.44 15.62 -0.17
CA LEU A 48 4.46 14.92 0.66
C LEU A 48 3.20 15.74 0.94
N ARG A 49 3.15 16.97 0.41
CA ARG A 49 2.03 17.88 0.63
C ARG A 49 0.82 17.40 -0.16
N MET A 50 -0.31 17.23 0.53
CA MET A 50 -1.61 17.21 -0.14
C MET A 50 -1.90 18.65 -0.57
N VAL A 51 -1.84 18.96 -1.86
CA VAL A 51 -1.97 20.34 -2.34
C VAL A 51 -3.40 20.61 -2.75
N ARG A 52 -3.97 21.72 -2.29
CA ARG A 52 -5.24 22.25 -2.79
C ARG A 52 -4.97 23.28 -3.89
N VAL A 53 -5.37 22.95 -5.12
CA VAL A 53 -5.42 23.90 -6.25
C VAL A 53 -6.82 24.51 -6.30
N PRO A 54 -6.98 25.84 -6.22
CA PRO A 54 -8.30 26.47 -6.21
C PRO A 54 -8.93 26.47 -7.60
N ALA A 55 -10.26 26.61 -7.64
CA ALA A 55 -10.96 26.98 -8.86
C ALA A 55 -10.49 28.36 -9.33
N MET A 56 -10.36 28.55 -10.66
CA MET A 56 -9.77 29.77 -11.23
C MET A 56 -10.52 30.21 -12.48
N ASN A 57 -10.64 31.52 -12.65
CA ASN A 57 -11.04 32.15 -13.91
C ASN A 57 -9.78 32.56 -14.68
N HIS A 58 -9.80 32.36 -15.99
CA HIS A 58 -8.68 32.67 -16.88
C HIS A 58 -9.11 33.64 -17.96
N THR A 59 -8.18 34.51 -18.37
CA THR A 59 -8.43 35.47 -19.45
C THR A 59 -8.51 34.75 -20.80
N ALA A 60 -9.37 35.23 -21.70
CA ALA A 60 -9.51 34.67 -23.04
C ALA A 60 -8.16 34.72 -23.80
N GLY A 61 -7.81 33.61 -24.46
CA GLY A 61 -6.54 33.48 -25.19
C GLY A 61 -5.32 33.19 -24.33
N SER A 62 -5.49 33.03 -23.01
CA SER A 62 -4.41 32.55 -22.14
C SER A 62 -4.02 31.10 -22.46
N ARG A 63 -2.84 30.69 -22.02
CA ARG A 63 -2.24 29.39 -22.28
C ARG A 63 -1.98 28.68 -20.95
N ARG A 64 -2.21 27.37 -20.90
CA ARG A 64 -1.98 26.53 -19.72
C ARG A 64 -0.64 25.82 -19.87
N ALA A 65 0.34 26.22 -19.06
CA ALA A 65 1.67 25.58 -19.05
C ALA A 65 1.57 24.11 -18.69
N VAL A 66 2.34 23.26 -19.36
CA VAL A 66 2.48 21.81 -19.13
C VAL A 66 3.85 21.53 -18.54
N TYR A 67 3.90 20.87 -17.39
CA TYR A 67 5.14 20.58 -16.66
C TYR A 67 5.48 19.09 -16.67
N ASN A 68 6.78 18.81 -16.52
CA ASN A 68 7.27 17.46 -16.27
C ASN A 68 7.35 17.22 -14.76
N PHE A 69 6.66 16.20 -14.24
CA PHE A 69 6.72 15.78 -12.84
C PHE A 69 7.64 14.58 -12.61
N GLN A 70 8.32 14.05 -13.64
CA GLN A 70 9.25 12.92 -13.47
C GLN A 70 10.32 13.22 -12.40
N ARG A 71 10.10 12.65 -11.20
CA ARG A 71 11.01 12.74 -10.05
C ARG A 71 11.31 14.17 -9.61
N ASN A 72 10.32 15.06 -9.69
CA ASN A 72 10.46 16.34 -9.00
C ASN A 72 10.48 16.02 -7.50
N GLY A 73 11.60 16.33 -6.85
CA GLY A 73 11.73 16.18 -5.41
C GLY A 73 10.82 17.17 -4.69
N TYR A 74 11.26 17.66 -3.55
CA TYR A 74 10.57 18.76 -2.88
C TYR A 74 11.13 20.13 -3.34
N PRO A 75 10.28 21.10 -3.72
CA PRO A 75 8.85 20.96 -4.03
C PRO A 75 8.63 20.31 -5.41
N ARG A 76 7.48 19.61 -5.59
CA ARG A 76 7.18 18.91 -6.85
C ARG A 76 6.93 19.85 -8.03
N LEU A 77 6.52 21.09 -7.74
CA LEU A 77 6.22 22.14 -8.70
C LEU A 77 6.38 23.50 -8.03
N VAL A 78 6.87 24.48 -8.78
CA VAL A 78 6.94 25.89 -8.37
C VAL A 78 6.39 26.75 -9.51
N THR A 79 5.20 27.32 -9.32
CA THR A 79 4.53 28.15 -10.31
C THR A 79 3.50 29.09 -9.68
N ALA A 80 3.33 30.27 -10.27
CA ALA A 80 2.26 31.19 -9.89
C ALA A 80 0.88 30.78 -10.47
N GLU A 81 0.83 29.79 -11.37
CA GLU A 81 -0.36 29.43 -12.15
C GLU A 81 -1.23 28.32 -11.53
N ARG A 82 -0.85 27.78 -10.36
CA ARG A 82 -1.54 26.64 -9.70
C ARG A 82 -1.95 26.94 -8.25
N GLY A 83 -2.14 28.22 -7.95
CA GLY A 83 -2.59 28.67 -6.63
C GLY A 83 -1.47 28.80 -5.60
N PRO A 84 -1.83 29.22 -4.37
CA PRO A 84 -0.86 29.69 -3.37
C PRO A 84 0.09 28.61 -2.86
N LEU A 85 -0.32 27.34 -2.85
CA LEU A 85 0.52 26.24 -2.36
C LEU A 85 1.63 25.83 -3.33
N TYR A 86 1.56 26.28 -4.59
CA TYR A 86 2.63 26.14 -5.57
C TYR A 86 3.37 27.44 -5.87
N ALA A 87 2.93 28.56 -5.30
CA ALA A 87 3.57 29.85 -5.50
C ALA A 87 5.04 29.82 -5.05
N PRO A 88 5.96 30.50 -5.78
CA PRO A 88 7.37 30.53 -5.44
C PRO A 88 7.60 31.14 -4.06
N LEU A 89 8.33 30.43 -3.20
CA LEU A 89 8.89 30.95 -1.97
C LEU A 89 10.26 31.60 -2.22
N GLU A 90 10.75 32.36 -1.23
CA GLU A 90 12.07 33.00 -1.30
C GLU A 90 13.16 31.98 -1.64
N GLY A 91 13.96 32.29 -2.67
CA GLY A 91 15.05 31.42 -3.15
C GLY A 91 14.61 30.27 -4.08
N GLN A 92 13.32 30.10 -4.37
CA GLN A 92 12.85 29.08 -5.32
C GLN A 92 12.83 29.59 -6.77
N ALA A 93 13.36 28.79 -7.69
CA ALA A 93 13.23 29.02 -9.12
C ALA A 93 11.90 28.46 -9.62
N LEU A 94 11.29 29.14 -10.61
CA LEU A 94 10.09 28.64 -11.29
C LEU A 94 10.42 27.35 -12.04
N SER A 95 9.47 26.42 -12.02
CA SER A 95 9.54 25.21 -12.84
C SER A 95 9.50 25.56 -14.33
N ALA A 96 10.32 24.89 -15.13
CA ALA A 96 10.33 25.06 -16.57
C ALA A 96 9.22 24.21 -17.22
N PRO A 97 8.31 24.81 -18.02
CA PRO A 97 7.29 24.05 -18.73
C PRO A 97 7.91 23.28 -19.91
N LEU A 98 7.36 22.10 -20.21
CA LEU A 98 7.60 21.33 -21.43
C LEU A 98 6.92 21.95 -22.66
N GLY A 99 5.82 22.67 -22.44
CA GLY A 99 5.01 23.28 -23.49
C GLY A 99 3.72 23.87 -22.94
N TYR A 100 2.76 24.12 -23.83
CA TYR A 100 1.52 24.82 -23.50
C TYR A 100 0.35 24.29 -24.32
N ILE A 101 -0.83 24.27 -23.70
CA ILE A 101 -2.12 24.08 -24.39
C ILE A 101 -2.99 25.32 -24.22
N ASP A 102 -4.07 25.41 -24.99
CA ASP A 102 -5.05 26.49 -24.80
C ASP A 102 -5.72 26.37 -23.44
N GLN A 103 -5.89 27.51 -22.77
CA GLN A 103 -6.55 27.58 -21.48
C GLN A 103 -8.05 27.74 -21.65
N VAL A 104 -8.82 27.11 -20.75
CA VAL A 104 -10.27 27.27 -20.67
C VAL A 104 -10.64 28.46 -19.77
N PRO A 105 -11.79 29.14 -19.99
CA PRO A 105 -12.16 30.32 -19.20
C PRO A 105 -12.29 30.08 -17.71
N TYR A 106 -12.62 28.84 -17.31
CA TYR A 106 -12.82 28.45 -15.92
C TYR A 106 -12.25 27.04 -15.68
N THR A 107 -11.58 26.86 -14.55
CA THR A 107 -11.13 25.54 -14.08
C THR A 107 -11.68 25.25 -12.69
N TYR A 108 -12.08 24.01 -12.44
CA TYR A 108 -12.48 23.54 -11.10
C TYR A 108 -11.28 23.50 -10.14
N GLY A 109 -11.56 23.57 -8.84
CA GLY A 109 -10.57 23.29 -7.80
C GLY A 109 -10.44 21.80 -7.56
N TYR A 110 -9.26 21.36 -7.12
CA TYR A 110 -8.99 19.95 -6.85
C TYR A 110 -7.90 19.73 -5.81
N PHE A 111 -7.90 18.53 -5.24
CA PHE A 111 -6.78 18.00 -4.47
C PHE A 111 -5.76 17.34 -5.39
N ASP A 112 -4.50 17.66 -5.12
CA ASP A 112 -3.36 17.29 -5.92
C ASP A 112 -2.27 16.63 -5.08
N HIS A 113 -1.63 15.61 -5.65
CA HIS A 113 -0.38 15.05 -5.17
C HIS A 113 0.55 14.80 -6.36
N ASP A 114 1.02 13.57 -6.55
CA ASP A 114 1.78 13.21 -7.76
C ASP A 114 0.83 13.23 -8.96
N TYR A 115 -0.36 12.67 -8.74
CA TYR A 115 -1.50 12.67 -9.65
C TYR A 115 -2.64 13.52 -9.07
N GLY A 116 -3.51 14.02 -9.95
CA GLY A 116 -4.77 14.62 -9.51
C GLY A 116 -5.63 13.58 -8.76
N MET A 117 -6.20 13.97 -7.61
CA MET A 117 -6.99 13.06 -6.77
C MET A 117 -8.49 13.23 -6.99
N ILE A 118 -9.08 14.34 -6.53
CA ILE A 118 -10.52 14.61 -6.66
C ILE A 118 -10.76 16.10 -6.85
N ASN A 119 -11.73 16.48 -7.67
CA ASN A 119 -12.13 17.87 -7.85
C ASN A 119 -13.41 18.24 -7.09
N ASP A 120 -13.77 19.52 -7.13
CA ASP A 120 -14.98 20.09 -6.51
C ASP A 120 -16.28 19.55 -7.11
N GLN A 121 -16.22 18.68 -8.11
CA GLN A 121 -17.35 18.04 -8.76
C GLN A 121 -17.42 16.53 -8.47
N GLN A 122 -16.64 16.06 -7.49
CA GLN A 122 -16.50 14.65 -7.08
C GLN A 122 -15.90 13.72 -8.15
N LEU A 123 -15.38 14.28 -9.26
CA LEU A 123 -14.59 13.50 -10.21
C LEU A 123 -13.30 13.07 -9.53
N SER A 124 -13.11 11.76 -9.42
CA SER A 124 -12.09 11.10 -8.63
C SER A 124 -11.17 10.28 -9.53
N ILE A 125 -9.86 10.34 -9.28
CA ILE A 125 -8.82 9.67 -10.07
C ILE A 125 -7.82 8.99 -9.12
N ALA A 126 -7.49 7.74 -9.43
CA ALA A 126 -6.43 6.95 -8.81
C ALA A 126 -5.52 6.36 -9.90
N GLU A 127 -4.27 6.05 -9.59
CA GLU A 127 -3.25 5.70 -10.59
C GLU A 127 -2.53 4.38 -10.28
N SER A 128 -2.17 3.61 -11.31
CA SER A 128 -1.26 2.47 -11.23
C SER A 128 -0.31 2.36 -12.43
N THR A 129 0.98 2.56 -12.18
CA THR A 129 2.00 2.49 -13.22
C THR A 129 2.15 1.09 -13.80
N CYS A 130 2.01 0.97 -15.11
CA CYS A 130 1.90 -0.30 -15.81
C CYS A 130 3.08 -0.57 -16.75
N ALA A 131 3.24 -1.84 -17.11
CA ALA A 131 4.22 -2.28 -18.09
C ALA A 131 3.60 -2.38 -19.50
N ALA A 132 4.23 -1.73 -20.49
CA ALA A 132 3.80 -1.72 -21.89
C ALA A 132 4.94 -2.00 -22.86
N LYS A 133 4.61 -2.43 -24.07
CA LYS A 133 5.57 -2.72 -25.15
C LYS A 133 6.16 -1.48 -25.82
N THR A 134 5.68 -0.28 -25.50
CA THR A 134 6.23 0.98 -26.00
C THR A 134 6.83 1.80 -24.86
N VAL A 135 7.74 2.71 -25.19
CA VAL A 135 8.33 3.67 -24.27
C VAL A 135 8.31 5.04 -24.94
N GLY A 136 7.92 6.05 -24.18
CA GLY A 136 7.91 7.44 -24.60
C GLY A 136 8.96 8.29 -23.90
N TRP A 137 9.29 9.42 -24.50
CA TRP A 137 10.23 10.40 -23.94
C TRP A 137 9.68 11.83 -23.99
N PRO A 138 9.93 12.65 -22.96
CA PRO A 138 9.48 14.04 -22.91
C PRO A 138 10.14 14.90 -23.98
N SER A 139 9.41 15.90 -24.49
CA SER A 139 9.87 16.88 -25.49
C SER A 139 11.11 17.67 -25.10
N SER A 140 11.48 17.69 -23.82
CA SER A 140 12.72 18.31 -23.31
C SER A 140 13.98 17.54 -23.67
N LEU A 141 13.88 16.30 -24.16
CA LEU A 141 15.00 15.51 -24.65
C LEU A 141 15.09 15.60 -26.18
N HIS A 142 16.30 15.63 -26.74
CA HIS A 142 16.50 15.77 -28.20
C HIS A 142 15.89 14.64 -29.06
N TYR A 143 15.54 13.50 -28.45
CA TYR A 143 14.87 12.35 -29.07
C TYR A 143 13.44 12.13 -28.53
N GLY A 144 12.98 12.99 -27.62
CA GLY A 144 11.63 12.94 -27.08
C GLY A 144 10.74 13.97 -27.78
N HIS A 145 9.46 13.62 -27.94
CA HIS A 145 8.49 14.46 -28.63
C HIS A 145 7.17 14.59 -27.87
N ASN A 146 7.02 13.89 -26.74
CA ASN A 146 5.76 13.84 -26.02
C ASN A 146 5.68 14.98 -25.01
N LEU A 147 4.52 15.63 -24.97
CA LEU A 147 4.24 16.71 -24.03
C LEU A 147 3.71 16.19 -22.69
N PHE A 148 2.96 15.09 -22.69
CA PHE A 148 2.17 14.67 -21.54
C PHE A 148 2.65 13.38 -20.87
N GLN A 149 2.48 13.39 -19.56
CA GLN A 149 2.51 12.24 -18.67
C GLN A 149 1.24 12.24 -17.81
N ILE A 150 0.93 11.13 -17.15
CA ILE A 150 -0.38 10.96 -16.50
C ILE A 150 -0.60 11.89 -15.31
N GLU A 151 0.47 12.30 -14.63
CA GLU A 151 0.48 13.30 -13.55
C GLU A 151 -0.11 14.63 -14.03
N GLU A 152 0.15 15.01 -15.27
CA GLU A 152 -0.33 16.28 -15.81
C GLU A 152 -1.71 16.13 -16.46
N LEU A 153 -1.94 15.01 -17.16
CA LEU A 153 -3.24 14.72 -17.78
C LEU A 153 -4.34 14.59 -16.72
N SER A 154 -4.08 13.90 -15.61
CA SER A 154 -5.04 13.79 -14.50
C SER A 154 -5.40 15.15 -13.91
N LYS A 155 -4.41 16.04 -13.71
CA LYS A 155 -4.65 17.43 -13.26
C LYS A 155 -5.51 18.21 -14.25
N ILE A 156 -5.23 18.11 -15.55
CA ILE A 156 -6.04 18.76 -16.60
C ILE A 156 -7.47 18.22 -16.62
N ALA A 157 -7.66 16.92 -16.45
CA ALA A 157 -8.99 16.33 -16.36
C ALA A 157 -9.76 16.92 -15.17
N LEU A 158 -9.15 16.97 -13.99
CA LEU A 158 -9.78 17.57 -12.80
C LEU A 158 -10.04 19.07 -12.95
N GLU A 159 -9.19 19.80 -13.67
CA GLU A 159 -9.39 21.21 -14.01
C GLU A 159 -10.63 21.42 -14.90
N ARG A 160 -10.96 20.49 -15.80
CA ARG A 160 -11.88 20.74 -16.93
C ARG A 160 -13.17 19.90 -16.95
N CYS A 161 -13.23 18.82 -16.17
CA CYS A 161 -14.30 17.83 -16.27
C CYS A 161 -15.02 17.58 -14.94
N ASP A 162 -16.28 17.16 -15.03
CA ASP A 162 -17.13 16.72 -13.91
C ASP A 162 -17.56 15.24 -14.01
N SER A 163 -17.23 14.56 -15.12
CA SER A 163 -17.56 13.16 -15.39
C SER A 163 -16.34 12.36 -15.82
N ALA A 164 -16.36 11.05 -15.54
CA ALA A 164 -15.32 10.10 -15.88
C ALA A 164 -15.12 10.02 -17.40
N ARG A 165 -16.21 10.06 -18.18
CA ARG A 165 -16.14 10.07 -19.65
C ARG A 165 -15.46 11.32 -20.20
N CYS A 166 -15.80 12.51 -19.68
CA CYS A 166 -15.11 13.75 -20.04
C CYS A 166 -13.62 13.65 -19.72
N ALA A 167 -13.27 13.16 -18.53
CA ALA A 167 -11.89 13.00 -18.10
C ALA A 167 -11.11 12.07 -19.03
N ILE A 168 -11.65 10.89 -19.34
CA ILE A 168 -11.05 9.90 -20.23
C ILE A 168 -10.79 10.49 -21.62
N THR A 169 -11.80 11.12 -22.23
CA THR A 169 -11.69 11.70 -23.56
C THR A 169 -10.72 12.88 -23.57
N THR A 170 -10.79 13.78 -22.59
CA THR A 170 -9.89 14.94 -22.49
C THR A 170 -8.43 14.50 -22.35
N MET A 171 -8.14 13.54 -21.47
CA MET A 171 -6.80 13.01 -21.31
C MET A 171 -6.33 12.30 -22.58
N GLY A 172 -7.21 11.47 -23.15
CA GLY A 172 -6.95 10.68 -24.34
C GLY A 172 -6.63 11.52 -25.57
N ASP A 173 -7.45 12.54 -25.84
CA ASP A 173 -7.29 13.43 -27.00
C ASP A 173 -6.01 14.25 -26.90
N LEU A 174 -5.73 14.83 -25.73
CA LEU A 174 -4.48 15.56 -25.48
C LEU A 174 -3.24 14.67 -25.64
N ALA A 175 -3.32 13.43 -25.15
CA ALA A 175 -2.23 12.46 -25.25
C ALA A 175 -2.01 11.99 -26.70
N VAL A 176 -3.07 11.83 -27.48
CA VAL A 176 -2.98 11.51 -28.92
C VAL A 176 -2.41 12.68 -29.72
N GLU A 177 -2.89 13.90 -29.47
CA GLU A 177 -2.49 15.10 -30.20
C GLU A 177 -1.03 15.52 -29.89
N HIS A 178 -0.64 15.48 -28.62
CA HIS A 178 0.63 16.05 -28.18
C HIS A 178 1.63 15.01 -27.66
N GLY A 179 1.29 13.72 -27.73
CA GLY A 179 2.14 12.63 -27.31
C GLY A 179 2.12 12.35 -25.81
N PHE A 180 2.38 11.08 -25.47
CA PHE A 180 2.41 10.56 -24.10
C PHE A 180 3.71 9.84 -23.78
N PHE A 181 4.23 10.04 -22.57
CA PHE A 181 5.36 9.30 -22.01
C PHE A 181 5.07 8.86 -20.58
N GLY A 182 5.47 7.63 -20.23
CA GLY A 182 5.35 7.11 -18.86
C GLY A 182 6.51 7.53 -17.95
N GLU A 183 6.42 7.13 -16.69
CA GLU A 183 7.30 7.62 -15.61
C GLU A 183 8.82 7.33 -15.82
N TYR A 184 9.19 6.23 -16.50
CA TYR A 184 10.59 5.75 -16.57
C TYR A 184 11.33 5.94 -17.91
N GLY A 185 10.97 6.95 -18.70
CA GLY A 185 11.70 7.35 -19.92
C GLY A 185 13.04 8.06 -19.69
N LYS A 186 13.76 7.85 -18.58
CA LYS A 186 15.04 8.56 -18.35
C LYS A 186 16.17 7.83 -19.08
N ASN A 187 16.82 8.55 -20.00
CA ASN A 187 17.93 8.12 -20.86
C ASN A 187 17.47 7.40 -22.14
N GLN A 188 18.38 7.25 -23.11
CA GLN A 188 18.10 6.59 -24.40
C GLN A 188 17.74 5.09 -24.26
N LYS A 189 17.86 4.48 -23.08
CA LYS A 189 17.54 3.06 -22.87
C LYS A 189 16.08 2.91 -22.44
N ALA A 190 15.30 2.23 -23.27
CA ALA A 190 13.91 1.90 -22.98
C ALA A 190 13.74 1.09 -21.68
N ASN A 191 12.81 1.51 -20.82
CA ASN A 191 12.33 0.74 -19.67
C ASN A 191 10.84 0.40 -19.83
N TYR A 192 10.54 -0.83 -20.23
CA TYR A 192 9.17 -1.32 -20.46
C TYR A 192 8.39 -1.66 -19.19
N GLY A 193 9.07 -1.79 -18.04
CA GLY A 193 8.43 -2.24 -16.79
C GLY A 193 7.46 -1.22 -16.17
N SER A 194 7.54 0.03 -16.64
CA SER A 194 6.90 1.23 -16.08
C SER A 194 6.79 2.34 -17.13
N SER A 195 6.38 1.97 -18.35
CA SER A 195 6.33 2.88 -19.52
C SER A 195 4.93 3.30 -19.93
N SER A 196 3.94 2.95 -19.12
CA SER A 196 2.52 3.18 -19.34
C SER A 196 1.83 3.35 -18.01
N GLU A 197 0.62 3.87 -18.04
CA GLU A 197 -0.11 4.22 -16.83
C GLU A 197 -1.54 3.68 -16.92
N ALA A 198 -2.14 3.41 -15.77
CA ALA A 198 -3.54 3.03 -15.66
C ALA A 198 -4.24 3.90 -14.63
N LEU A 199 -5.50 4.26 -14.89
CA LEU A 199 -6.29 5.06 -13.97
C LEU A 199 -7.60 4.37 -13.58
N GLY A 200 -7.94 4.43 -12.30
CA GLY A 200 -9.33 4.27 -11.84
C GLY A 200 -9.98 5.65 -11.81
N ILE A 201 -11.10 5.82 -12.50
CA ILE A 201 -11.77 7.12 -12.66
C ILE A 201 -13.24 6.96 -12.29
N SER A 202 -13.71 7.71 -11.30
CA SER A 202 -15.12 7.69 -10.87
C SER A 202 -15.71 9.08 -10.75
N ASP A 203 -17.04 9.18 -10.82
CA ASP A 203 -17.73 10.47 -10.78
C ASP A 203 -19.05 10.43 -9.99
N LYS A 204 -19.65 11.62 -9.82
CA LYS A 204 -20.97 11.78 -9.18
C LYS A 204 -22.13 11.19 -9.98
N TYR A 205 -21.99 10.95 -11.27
CA TYR A 205 -23.04 10.33 -12.09
C TYR A 205 -23.14 8.82 -11.86
N GLY A 206 -22.22 8.28 -11.07
CA GLY A 206 -22.28 6.91 -10.60
C GLY A 206 -21.56 5.94 -11.50
N GLU A 207 -20.65 6.43 -12.35
CA GLU A 207 -19.78 5.59 -13.16
C GLU A 207 -18.39 5.42 -12.52
N SER A 208 -17.80 4.26 -12.75
CA SER A 208 -16.39 3.96 -12.46
C SER A 208 -15.76 3.30 -13.68
N TRP A 209 -14.54 3.67 -14.01
CA TRP A 209 -13.85 3.26 -15.21
C TRP A 209 -12.40 2.90 -14.91
N ILE A 210 -11.86 1.94 -15.64
CA ILE A 210 -10.42 1.71 -15.75
C ILE A 210 -9.96 2.25 -17.10
N LEU A 211 -8.92 3.09 -17.12
CA LEU A 211 -8.22 3.56 -18.32
C LEU A 211 -6.81 2.95 -18.36
N HIS A 212 -6.35 2.56 -19.54
CA HIS A 212 -4.96 2.22 -19.82
C HIS A 212 -4.42 3.13 -20.92
N MET A 213 -3.22 3.67 -20.73
CA MET A 213 -2.59 4.58 -21.68
C MET A 213 -1.10 4.26 -21.84
N LEU A 214 -0.63 4.24 -23.08
CA LEU A 214 0.76 4.01 -23.45
C LEU A 214 1.19 4.93 -24.59
N THR A 215 2.50 5.05 -24.80
CA THR A 215 3.04 5.79 -25.94
C THR A 215 2.64 5.12 -27.25
N GLY A 216 2.16 5.91 -28.20
CA GLY A 216 1.69 5.47 -29.51
C GLY A 216 2.74 5.56 -30.62
N PRO A 217 2.31 5.58 -31.89
CA PRO A 217 3.19 5.61 -33.05
C PRO A 217 4.26 6.71 -32.97
N LYS A 218 5.46 6.38 -33.45
CA LYS A 218 6.58 7.32 -33.65
C LYS A 218 7.06 8.07 -32.40
N ASN A 219 6.66 7.67 -31.20
CA ASN A 219 6.99 8.39 -29.96
C ASN A 219 6.45 9.85 -29.96
N THR A 220 5.32 10.09 -30.63
CA THR A 220 4.70 11.43 -30.80
C THR A 220 3.20 11.44 -30.53
N SER A 221 2.64 10.34 -30.02
CA SER A 221 1.20 10.09 -29.87
C SER A 221 0.98 9.21 -28.64
N ALA A 222 -0.28 8.92 -28.31
CA ALA A 222 -0.70 7.88 -27.38
C ALA A 222 -1.52 6.79 -28.08
N VAL A 223 -1.67 5.65 -27.39
CA VAL A 223 -2.75 4.69 -27.55
C VAL A 223 -3.41 4.52 -26.19
N TRP A 224 -4.73 4.46 -26.15
CA TRP A 224 -5.46 4.25 -24.90
C TRP A 224 -6.75 3.48 -25.09
N ALA A 225 -7.19 2.80 -24.04
CA ALA A 225 -8.49 2.16 -23.95
C ALA A 225 -9.03 2.25 -22.52
N ALA A 226 -10.34 2.38 -22.39
CA ALA A 226 -11.03 2.41 -21.11
C ALA A 226 -12.22 1.46 -21.12
N GLN A 227 -12.46 0.82 -19.98
CA GLN A 227 -13.57 -0.09 -19.74
C GLN A 227 -14.32 0.33 -18.48
N ARG A 228 -15.65 0.42 -18.57
CA ARG A 228 -16.52 0.72 -17.43
C ARG A 228 -16.52 -0.47 -16.47
N VAL A 229 -16.36 -0.20 -15.19
CA VAL A 229 -16.62 -1.18 -14.13
C VAL A 229 -18.15 -1.31 -14.01
N PRO A 230 -18.71 -2.53 -14.15
CA PRO A 230 -20.14 -2.73 -13.97
C PRO A 230 -20.60 -2.21 -12.60
N ASP A 231 -21.82 -1.66 -12.53
CA ASP A 231 -22.32 -1.01 -11.31
C ASP A 231 -22.25 -1.93 -10.07
N GLU A 232 -22.40 -3.25 -10.24
CA GLU A 232 -22.38 -4.24 -9.15
C GLU A 232 -20.99 -4.85 -8.91
N HIS A 233 -19.93 -4.33 -9.53
CA HIS A 233 -18.62 -4.97 -9.55
C HIS A 233 -17.50 -4.14 -8.92
N VAL A 234 -16.39 -4.82 -8.65
CA VAL A 234 -15.10 -4.29 -8.22
C VAL A 234 -14.04 -4.65 -9.27
N ALA A 235 -13.24 -3.68 -9.70
CA ALA A 235 -12.08 -3.88 -10.57
C ALA A 235 -10.78 -3.48 -9.85
N VAL A 236 -9.67 -4.12 -10.22
CA VAL A 236 -8.37 -3.92 -9.57
C VAL A 236 -7.28 -3.78 -10.61
N VAL A 237 -6.40 -2.80 -10.43
CA VAL A 237 -5.18 -2.65 -11.24
C VAL A 237 -3.96 -2.69 -10.34
N ALA A 238 -3.03 -3.59 -10.66
CA ALA A 238 -1.78 -3.78 -9.93
C ALA A 238 -0.59 -3.84 -10.90
N ASN A 239 -0.25 -2.69 -11.47
CA ASN A 239 0.92 -2.47 -12.33
C ASN A 239 1.01 -3.30 -13.62
N SER A 240 -0.13 -3.75 -14.13
CA SER A 240 -0.24 -4.40 -15.44
C SER A 240 -1.65 -4.18 -16.00
N PHE A 241 -1.77 -4.18 -17.33
CA PHE A 241 -3.06 -3.99 -17.98
C PHE A 241 -4.04 -5.15 -17.69
N VAL A 242 -5.28 -4.80 -17.38
CA VAL A 242 -6.40 -5.71 -17.07
C VAL A 242 -7.53 -5.65 -18.10
N ILE A 243 -7.61 -4.60 -18.91
CA ILE A 243 -8.57 -4.53 -20.02
C ILE A 243 -8.12 -5.52 -21.10
N ARG A 244 -8.98 -6.49 -21.41
CA ARG A 244 -8.74 -7.56 -22.40
C ARG A 244 -9.49 -7.23 -23.69
N THR A 245 -10.56 -7.96 -23.98
CA THR A 245 -11.38 -7.79 -25.18
C THR A 245 -12.07 -6.42 -25.18
N LEU A 246 -11.89 -5.65 -26.26
CA LEU A 246 -12.57 -4.38 -26.46
C LEU A 246 -13.78 -4.55 -27.39
N ASN A 247 -14.98 -4.28 -26.87
CA ASN A 247 -16.17 -4.16 -27.71
C ASN A 247 -16.41 -2.68 -28.07
N LEU A 248 -15.74 -2.19 -29.12
CA LEU A 248 -15.85 -0.79 -29.54
C LEU A 248 -17.21 -0.41 -30.15
N SER A 249 -18.11 -1.38 -30.37
CA SER A 249 -19.50 -1.09 -30.74
C SER A 249 -20.37 -0.68 -29.53
N ASP A 250 -19.89 -0.93 -28.32
CA ASP A 250 -20.55 -0.60 -27.06
C ASP A 250 -19.85 0.58 -26.38
N SER A 251 -20.19 1.79 -26.82
CA SER A 251 -19.65 3.04 -26.27
C SER A 251 -20.09 3.31 -24.82
N ASP A 252 -21.09 2.57 -24.32
CA ASP A 252 -21.54 2.71 -22.93
C ASP A 252 -20.56 2.06 -21.96
N ASN A 253 -19.82 1.03 -22.41
CA ASN A 253 -18.87 0.29 -21.57
C ASN A 253 -17.42 0.36 -22.06
N TYR A 254 -17.15 0.80 -23.30
CA TYR A 254 -15.81 0.86 -23.87
C TYR A 254 -15.55 2.19 -24.57
N LEU A 255 -14.40 2.78 -24.29
CA LEU A 255 -13.85 3.95 -24.99
C LEU A 255 -12.41 3.63 -25.41
N ALA A 256 -11.96 4.12 -26.56
CA ALA A 256 -10.57 3.92 -26.97
C ALA A 256 -10.12 4.98 -27.99
N SER A 257 -8.80 5.13 -28.14
CA SER A 257 -8.23 5.93 -29.20
C SER A 257 -8.54 5.34 -30.59
N SER A 258 -8.72 6.19 -31.58
CA SER A 258 -9.05 5.76 -32.95
C SER A 258 -7.97 4.87 -33.60
N ASN A 259 -6.73 4.97 -33.12
CA ASN A 259 -5.58 4.18 -33.55
C ASN A 259 -5.38 2.86 -32.76
N VAL A 260 -6.28 2.52 -31.82
CA VAL A 260 -6.07 1.41 -30.88
C VAL A 260 -5.90 0.05 -31.56
N VAL A 261 -6.57 -0.22 -32.68
CA VAL A 261 -6.43 -1.49 -33.41
C VAL A 261 -5.34 -1.38 -34.47
N SER A 262 -5.34 -0.31 -35.26
CA SER A 262 -4.42 -0.14 -36.39
C SER A 262 -2.96 -0.12 -35.95
N PHE A 263 -2.65 0.51 -34.81
CA PHE A 263 -1.27 0.53 -34.31
C PHE A 263 -0.78 -0.87 -33.91
N ALA A 264 -1.61 -1.72 -33.30
CA ALA A 264 -1.23 -3.09 -32.98
C ALA A 264 -1.01 -3.93 -34.25
N GLN A 265 -1.79 -3.69 -35.31
CA GLN A 265 -1.61 -4.36 -36.61
C GLN A 265 -0.30 -3.92 -37.27
N ASP A 266 -0.02 -2.63 -37.29
CA ASP A 266 1.22 -2.06 -37.86
C ASP A 266 2.47 -2.60 -37.15
N MET A 267 2.38 -2.84 -35.84
CA MET A 267 3.46 -3.42 -35.04
C MET A 267 3.54 -4.95 -35.12
N GLY A 268 2.60 -5.61 -35.81
CA GLY A 268 2.51 -7.06 -35.89
C GLY A 268 2.13 -7.73 -34.56
N TRP A 269 1.52 -6.99 -33.63
CA TRP A 269 1.07 -7.47 -32.32
C TRP A 269 -0.36 -8.01 -32.32
N TYR A 270 -1.11 -7.78 -33.40
CA TYR A 270 -2.46 -8.27 -33.59
C TYR A 270 -2.71 -8.59 -35.05
N ASN A 271 -3.26 -9.78 -35.31
CA ASN A 271 -3.77 -10.17 -36.61
C ASN A 271 -5.20 -10.71 -36.44
N PRO A 272 -6.25 -10.03 -36.92
CA PRO A 272 -7.64 -10.46 -36.73
C PRO A 272 -7.92 -11.85 -37.31
N ALA A 273 -7.21 -12.26 -38.36
CA ALA A 273 -7.39 -13.58 -38.96
C ALA A 273 -6.82 -14.73 -38.10
N VAL A 274 -5.94 -14.43 -37.15
CA VAL A 274 -5.26 -15.40 -36.29
C VAL A 274 -5.74 -15.29 -34.85
N ASP A 275 -5.88 -14.06 -34.34
CA ASP A 275 -6.16 -13.77 -32.94
C ASP A 275 -7.66 -13.68 -32.62
N GLY A 276 -8.53 -13.47 -33.62
CA GLY A 276 -9.95 -13.24 -33.40
C GLY A 276 -10.21 -11.84 -32.85
N ASP A 277 -10.95 -11.75 -31.73
CA ASP A 277 -11.28 -10.46 -31.11
C ASP A 277 -10.04 -9.73 -30.59
N PHE A 278 -10.10 -8.39 -30.64
CA PHE A 278 -8.98 -7.56 -30.20
C PHE A 278 -8.82 -7.55 -28.68
N ASP A 279 -7.70 -8.09 -28.18
CA ASP A 279 -7.32 -8.12 -26.77
C ASP A 279 -6.23 -7.07 -26.48
N PHE A 280 -6.60 -6.00 -25.76
CA PHE A 280 -5.73 -4.86 -25.49
C PHE A 280 -4.50 -5.23 -24.66
N ALA A 281 -4.65 -5.98 -23.56
CA ALA A 281 -3.53 -6.39 -22.72
C ALA A 281 -2.56 -7.30 -23.48
N LYS A 282 -3.06 -8.24 -24.29
CA LYS A 282 -2.22 -9.10 -25.14
C LYS A 282 -1.45 -8.29 -26.18
N ALA A 283 -2.11 -7.33 -26.82
CA ALA A 283 -1.51 -6.48 -27.84
C ALA A 283 -0.42 -5.58 -27.26
N TYR A 284 -0.67 -4.94 -26.11
CA TYR A 284 0.12 -3.79 -25.66
C TYR A 284 0.90 -3.95 -24.36
N SER A 285 0.51 -4.86 -23.46
CA SER A 285 1.23 -5.02 -22.19
C SER A 285 2.56 -5.77 -22.38
N TRP A 286 3.59 -5.35 -21.65
CA TRP A 286 4.88 -6.02 -21.69
C TRP A 286 4.95 -7.17 -20.69
N ALA A 287 5.27 -8.37 -21.20
CA ALA A 287 5.51 -9.55 -20.39
C ALA A 287 7.01 -9.70 -20.07
N LYS A 288 7.34 -9.82 -18.77
CA LYS A 288 8.67 -10.24 -18.34
C LYS A 288 8.70 -11.77 -18.21
N PRO A 289 9.69 -12.47 -18.78
CA PRO A 289 9.85 -13.90 -18.55
C PRO A 289 10.06 -14.21 -17.06
N GLY A 290 9.48 -15.34 -16.61
CA GLY A 290 9.59 -15.84 -15.25
C GLY A 290 8.48 -15.35 -14.31
N PRO A 291 8.45 -15.88 -13.07
CA PRO A 291 7.28 -15.73 -12.18
C PRO A 291 7.22 -14.38 -11.47
N SER A 292 8.33 -13.63 -11.41
CA SER A 292 8.41 -12.41 -10.58
C SER A 292 7.40 -11.34 -10.99
N LYS A 293 7.30 -10.99 -12.29
CA LYS A 293 6.36 -9.95 -12.74
C LYS A 293 4.89 -10.41 -12.67
N PRO A 294 4.51 -11.63 -13.12
CA PRO A 294 3.14 -12.11 -12.97
C PRO A 294 2.64 -12.12 -11.52
N LEU A 295 3.48 -12.55 -10.57
CA LEU A 295 3.10 -12.61 -9.16
C LEU A 295 3.06 -11.22 -8.50
N TYR A 296 3.96 -10.31 -8.88
CA TYR A 296 4.05 -8.94 -8.35
C TYR A 296 2.74 -8.13 -8.46
N GLY A 297 2.02 -8.29 -9.56
CA GLY A 297 0.70 -7.67 -9.76
C GLY A 297 -0.43 -8.64 -9.44
N GLY A 298 -0.36 -9.84 -10.01
CA GLY A 298 -1.44 -10.82 -9.95
C GLY A 298 -1.80 -11.27 -8.55
N ARG A 299 -0.84 -11.32 -7.61
CA ARG A 299 -1.15 -11.71 -6.23
C ARG A 299 -1.95 -10.65 -5.49
N ARG A 300 -1.74 -9.36 -5.77
CA ARG A 300 -2.55 -8.27 -5.22
C ARG A 300 -3.96 -8.26 -5.81
N ILE A 301 -4.10 -8.48 -7.13
CA ILE A 301 -5.41 -8.61 -7.78
C ILE A 301 -6.18 -9.78 -7.15
N TRP A 302 -5.55 -10.94 -7.06
CA TRP A 302 -6.15 -12.11 -6.41
C TRP A 302 -6.60 -11.80 -4.99
N ARG A 303 -5.73 -11.19 -4.17
CA ARG A 303 -6.05 -10.94 -2.76
C ARG A 303 -7.26 -10.04 -2.58
N VAL A 304 -7.39 -8.98 -3.38
CA VAL A 304 -8.58 -8.13 -3.32
C VAL A 304 -9.84 -8.94 -3.69
N PHE A 305 -9.78 -9.76 -4.72
CA PHE A 305 -10.91 -10.62 -5.11
C PHE A 305 -11.20 -11.71 -4.09
N ASP A 306 -10.19 -12.29 -3.44
CA ASP A 306 -10.31 -13.31 -2.40
C ASP A 306 -10.98 -12.75 -1.14
N VAL A 307 -10.67 -11.51 -0.76
CA VAL A 307 -11.31 -10.84 0.38
C VAL A 307 -12.76 -10.47 0.08
N LEU A 308 -13.04 -9.94 -1.12
CA LEU A 308 -14.35 -9.39 -1.46
C LEU A 308 -15.32 -10.42 -2.05
N ALA A 309 -14.82 -11.48 -2.67
CA ALA A 309 -15.59 -12.55 -3.27
C ALA A 309 -14.91 -13.93 -3.06
N PRO A 310 -14.69 -14.35 -1.79
CA PRO A 310 -14.11 -15.67 -1.49
C PRO A 310 -14.92 -16.82 -2.11
N SER A 311 -16.22 -16.63 -2.38
CA SER A 311 -17.07 -17.61 -3.06
C SER A 311 -16.56 -18.03 -4.44
N LEU A 312 -15.76 -17.19 -5.12
CA LEU A 312 -15.20 -17.49 -6.43
C LEU A 312 -14.04 -18.49 -6.37
N ALA A 313 -13.40 -18.65 -5.20
CA ALA A 313 -12.26 -19.55 -4.99
C ALA A 313 -11.18 -19.43 -6.10
N LEU A 314 -10.84 -18.20 -6.47
CA LEU A 314 -9.85 -17.94 -7.52
C LEU A 314 -8.48 -18.50 -7.12
N ASP A 315 -7.77 -19.08 -8.09
CA ASP A 315 -6.44 -19.67 -7.86
C ASP A 315 -5.37 -18.57 -7.73
N ALA A 316 -4.79 -18.46 -6.53
CA ALA A 316 -3.77 -17.47 -6.17
C ALA A 316 -2.43 -17.64 -6.89
N THR A 317 -2.21 -18.80 -7.52
CA THR A 317 -0.92 -19.18 -8.12
C THR A 317 -0.81 -18.74 -9.58
N LEU A 318 -1.90 -18.32 -10.21
CA LEU A 318 -1.94 -17.99 -11.63
C LEU A 318 -1.06 -16.77 -11.99
N GLY A 319 -0.97 -15.78 -11.11
CA GLY A 319 -0.37 -14.49 -11.45
C GLY A 319 -1.14 -13.76 -12.55
N GLN A 320 -0.65 -12.59 -12.98
CA GLN A 320 -1.24 -11.83 -14.08
C GLN A 320 -0.40 -11.96 -15.35
N HIS A 321 -1.02 -12.42 -16.43
CA HIS A 321 -0.35 -12.64 -17.71
C HIS A 321 -0.95 -11.79 -18.83
N PRO A 322 -0.13 -11.06 -19.62
CA PRO A 322 -0.60 -10.38 -20.83
C PRO A 322 -1.13 -11.32 -21.91
N GLU A 323 -0.51 -12.49 -22.09
CA GLU A 323 -0.78 -13.37 -23.24
C GLU A 323 -2.06 -14.20 -23.08
N VAL A 324 -2.41 -14.52 -21.83
CA VAL A 324 -3.56 -15.36 -21.48
C VAL A 324 -4.34 -14.72 -20.33
N ALA A 325 -5.67 -14.82 -20.35
CA ALA A 325 -6.49 -14.36 -19.24
C ALA A 325 -6.27 -15.25 -18.01
N THR A 326 -6.00 -14.64 -16.85
CA THR A 326 -5.84 -15.36 -15.57
C THR A 326 -6.90 -14.95 -14.55
N TYR A 327 -7.13 -13.65 -14.37
CA TYR A 327 -8.19 -13.11 -13.54
C TYR A 327 -9.19 -12.31 -14.39
N PRO A 328 -10.49 -12.26 -14.00
CA PRO A 328 -11.47 -11.42 -14.69
C PRO A 328 -11.13 -9.93 -14.52
N PHE A 329 -11.61 -9.10 -15.44
CA PHE A 329 -11.49 -7.64 -15.35
C PHE A 329 -12.08 -7.10 -14.03
N SER A 330 -13.22 -7.66 -13.62
CA SER A 330 -13.92 -7.28 -12.40
C SER A 330 -14.73 -8.44 -11.84
N ILE A 331 -15.07 -8.39 -10.55
CA ILE A 331 -15.89 -9.38 -9.84
C ILE A 331 -17.08 -8.72 -9.19
N LYS A 332 -18.18 -9.46 -8.99
CA LYS A 332 -19.25 -9.06 -8.07
C LYS A 332 -18.85 -9.47 -6.65
N PRO A 333 -18.75 -8.55 -5.69
CA PRO A 333 -18.41 -8.92 -4.32
C PRO A 333 -19.55 -9.71 -3.65
N ASP A 334 -19.21 -10.59 -2.73
CA ASP A 334 -20.17 -11.43 -1.99
C ASP A 334 -21.06 -10.59 -1.04
N LYS A 335 -20.55 -9.42 -0.64
CA LYS A 335 -21.23 -8.43 0.19
C LYS A 335 -20.97 -7.03 -0.35
N LEU A 336 -21.87 -6.09 -0.03
CA LEU A 336 -21.65 -4.69 -0.35
C LEU A 336 -20.39 -4.17 0.36
N VAL A 337 -19.65 -3.33 -0.35
CA VAL A 337 -18.35 -2.78 0.04
C VAL A 337 -18.54 -1.42 0.72
N ALA A 338 -17.99 -1.27 1.92
CA ALA A 338 -17.87 -0.01 2.62
C ALA A 338 -16.51 0.67 2.31
N PRO A 339 -16.38 2.00 2.48
CA PRO A 339 -15.08 2.67 2.41
C PRO A 339 -14.02 2.04 3.32
N THR A 340 -14.42 1.57 4.51
CA THR A 340 -13.55 0.89 5.47
C THR A 340 -12.97 -0.42 4.93
N ASP A 341 -13.72 -1.17 4.12
CA ASP A 341 -13.22 -2.41 3.52
C ASP A 341 -12.05 -2.12 2.55
N LEU A 342 -12.15 -1.02 1.79
CA LEU A 342 -11.03 -0.57 0.95
C LEU A 342 -9.86 -0.07 1.79
N MET A 343 -10.11 0.67 2.88
CA MET A 343 -9.04 1.10 3.79
C MET A 343 -8.28 -0.09 4.36
N ASP A 344 -8.98 -1.16 4.75
CA ASP A 344 -8.37 -2.37 5.30
C ASP A 344 -7.64 -3.18 4.22
N LEU A 345 -8.18 -3.27 3.01
CA LEU A 345 -7.46 -3.84 1.85
C LEU A 345 -6.17 -3.08 1.54
N MET A 346 -6.17 -1.75 1.66
CA MET A 346 -4.95 -0.97 1.47
C MET A 346 -3.89 -1.29 2.53
N ARG A 347 -4.26 -1.82 3.70
CA ARG A 347 -3.35 -2.22 4.80
C ARG A 347 -2.75 -3.62 4.65
N ASP A 348 -3.29 -4.42 3.74
CA ASP A 348 -3.08 -5.87 3.66
C ASP A 348 -1.67 -6.27 3.16
N HIS A 349 -1.15 -7.34 3.79
CA HIS A 349 0.07 -8.06 3.43
C HIS A 349 -0.18 -9.58 3.35
N TYR A 350 -1.36 -9.96 2.85
CA TYR A 350 -1.82 -11.33 2.65
C TYR A 350 -2.08 -12.12 3.94
N GLU A 351 -2.44 -11.44 5.03
CA GLU A 351 -2.66 -12.05 6.34
C GLU A 351 -3.67 -13.20 6.27
N GLY A 352 -3.32 -14.33 6.92
CA GLY A 352 -4.17 -15.53 6.96
C GLY A 352 -4.11 -16.43 5.72
N THR A 353 -3.25 -16.11 4.73
CA THR A 353 -3.04 -16.92 3.53
C THR A 353 -1.67 -17.62 3.57
N PRO A 354 -1.37 -18.57 2.65
CA PRO A 354 -0.02 -19.11 2.49
C PRO A 354 1.05 -18.07 2.10
N PHE A 355 0.65 -16.84 1.76
CA PHE A 355 1.54 -15.75 1.34
C PHE A 355 1.70 -14.66 2.40
N ASP A 356 1.14 -14.88 3.60
CA ASP A 356 1.16 -13.95 4.72
C ASP A 356 2.59 -13.50 5.04
N MET A 357 2.88 -12.23 4.77
CA MET A 357 4.22 -11.67 4.90
C MET A 357 4.64 -11.46 6.36
N THR A 358 3.71 -11.59 7.32
CA THR A 358 4.03 -11.61 8.76
C THR A 358 4.61 -12.96 9.20
N LYS A 359 4.61 -13.96 8.30
CA LYS A 359 5.13 -15.30 8.54
C LYS A 359 6.48 -15.51 7.87
N GLU A 360 7.08 -16.65 8.17
CA GLU A 360 8.37 -17.13 7.68
C GLU A 360 9.62 -16.43 8.24
N VAL A 361 10.78 -16.98 7.90
CA VAL A 361 12.09 -16.48 8.34
C VAL A 361 12.32 -15.04 7.89
N ALA A 362 11.78 -14.65 6.73
CA ALA A 362 11.94 -13.30 6.18
C ALA A 362 11.23 -12.22 7.02
N ALA A 363 10.22 -12.59 7.82
CA ALA A 363 9.56 -11.67 8.75
C ALA A 363 10.36 -11.45 10.05
N GLY A 364 11.47 -12.16 10.20
CA GLY A 364 12.30 -12.14 11.40
C GLY A 364 11.60 -12.76 12.62
N PRO A 365 12.19 -12.63 13.82
CA PRO A 365 11.65 -13.23 15.03
C PRO A 365 10.32 -12.64 15.49
N PHE A 366 9.96 -11.45 14.97
CA PHE A 366 8.84 -10.65 15.46
C PHE A 366 7.77 -10.40 14.40
N GLY A 367 7.84 -11.06 13.24
CA GLY A 367 6.74 -11.08 12.26
C GLY A 367 6.54 -9.79 11.46
N SER A 368 7.59 -9.00 11.20
CA SER A 368 7.46 -7.78 10.39
C SER A 368 7.14 -8.12 8.93
N PRO A 369 6.06 -7.56 8.32
CA PRO A 369 5.71 -7.83 6.93
C PRO A 369 6.53 -7.02 5.92
N VAL A 370 7.31 -6.04 6.37
CA VAL A 370 8.03 -5.13 5.49
C VAL A 370 9.19 -5.84 4.79
N ARG A 371 9.27 -5.69 3.46
CA ARG A 371 10.39 -6.18 2.63
C ARG A 371 10.98 -5.03 1.84
N PHE A 372 12.28 -4.81 2.01
CA PHE A 372 13.01 -3.74 1.32
C PHE A 372 13.43 -4.16 -0.09
N GLY A 373 13.25 -3.24 -1.05
CA GLY A 373 13.84 -3.37 -2.38
C GLY A 373 15.34 -3.06 -2.38
N GLY A 374 15.99 -3.22 -3.53
CA GLY A 374 17.40 -2.86 -3.70
C GLY A 374 18.16 -3.79 -4.64
N SER A 375 19.48 -3.68 -4.64
CA SER A 375 20.35 -4.60 -5.38
C SER A 375 20.18 -6.02 -4.86
N THR A 376 19.92 -6.96 -5.76
CA THR A 376 19.85 -8.39 -5.43
C THR A 376 21.22 -9.00 -5.17
N LYS A 377 22.31 -8.25 -5.40
CA LYS A 377 23.70 -8.74 -5.29
C LYS A 377 23.92 -10.04 -6.07
N ASN A 378 23.29 -10.15 -7.25
CA ASN A 378 23.28 -11.34 -8.12
C ASN A 378 22.65 -12.60 -7.51
N VAL A 379 21.90 -12.47 -6.41
CA VAL A 379 21.06 -13.56 -5.89
C VAL A 379 19.78 -13.62 -6.73
N THR A 380 19.48 -14.81 -7.25
CA THR A 380 18.23 -15.02 -8.00
C THR A 380 17.06 -15.13 -7.02
N GLY A 381 16.02 -14.33 -7.22
CA GLY A 381 14.84 -14.33 -6.38
C GLY A 381 14.14 -12.97 -6.37
N GLY A 382 13.12 -12.86 -5.51
CA GLY A 382 12.37 -11.63 -5.26
C GLY A 382 11.47 -11.80 -4.05
N TRP A 383 10.95 -10.69 -3.54
CA TRP A 383 9.96 -10.68 -2.48
C TRP A 383 8.56 -10.62 -3.07
N GLU A 384 7.59 -11.15 -2.32
CA GLU A 384 6.20 -10.81 -2.59
C GLU A 384 5.95 -9.32 -2.38
N ARG A 385 5.00 -8.81 -3.16
CA ARG A 385 4.58 -7.42 -3.11
C ARG A 385 3.21 -7.31 -2.44
N ALA A 386 3.19 -6.91 -1.17
CA ALA A 386 1.96 -6.51 -0.49
C ALA A 386 1.34 -5.23 -1.10
N ILE A 387 0.07 -4.99 -0.79
CA ILE A 387 -0.65 -3.76 -1.15
C ILE A 387 -0.09 -2.60 -0.33
N SER A 388 0.03 -2.79 0.98
CA SER A 388 0.71 -1.87 1.90
C SER A 388 2.22 -2.07 1.85
N MET A 389 3.00 -0.99 1.68
CA MET A 389 4.46 -1.12 1.67
C MET A 389 5.21 0.08 2.23
N HIS A 390 6.47 -0.13 2.63
CA HIS A 390 7.36 0.91 3.19
C HIS A 390 7.64 2.12 2.29
N ARG A 391 7.32 2.07 0.98
CA ARG A 391 7.52 3.19 0.05
C ARG A 391 6.26 4.04 -0.13
N THR A 392 5.13 3.60 0.39
CA THR A 392 3.86 4.32 0.26
C THR A 392 4.00 5.70 0.90
N THR A 393 3.87 6.76 0.11
CA THR A 393 3.91 8.13 0.63
C THR A 393 2.58 8.55 1.21
N HIS A 394 1.49 8.08 0.59
CA HIS A 394 0.14 8.28 1.03
C HIS A 394 -0.77 7.21 0.43
N SER A 395 -1.94 7.05 1.03
CA SER A 395 -3.01 6.21 0.54
C SER A 395 -4.33 6.97 0.64
N PHE A 396 -5.25 6.71 -0.27
CA PHE A 396 -6.58 7.30 -0.17
C PHE A 396 -7.69 6.35 -0.60
N VAL A 397 -8.90 6.65 -0.12
CA VAL A 397 -10.18 6.19 -0.68
C VAL A 397 -10.97 7.45 -1.04
N LEU A 398 -11.30 7.62 -2.31
CA LEU A 398 -12.14 8.69 -2.81
C LEU A 398 -13.55 8.16 -2.95
N GLN A 399 -14.51 8.89 -2.39
CA GLN A 399 -15.92 8.51 -2.37
C GLN A 399 -16.75 9.59 -3.03
N ALA A 400 -17.47 9.23 -4.09
CA ALA A 400 -18.40 10.10 -4.79
C ALA A 400 -19.84 9.69 -4.48
N ARG A 401 -20.61 10.59 -3.88
CA ARG A 401 -22.05 10.43 -3.57
C ARG A 401 -22.82 11.49 -4.33
N GLY A 402 -23.06 11.25 -5.61
CA GLY A 402 -23.74 12.25 -6.46
C GLY A 402 -25.20 12.52 -6.12
N PHE A 403 -25.79 11.76 -5.19
CA PHE A 403 -27.09 12.06 -4.60
C PHE A 403 -27.01 13.11 -3.47
N LEU A 404 -25.82 13.62 -3.14
CA LEU A 404 -25.58 14.70 -2.19
C LEU A 404 -24.91 15.90 -2.90
N PRO A 405 -25.03 17.13 -2.35
CA PRO A 405 -24.29 18.30 -2.82
C PRO A 405 -22.77 18.04 -2.85
N ASP A 406 -22.04 18.62 -3.79
CA ASP A 406 -20.62 18.31 -3.99
C ASP A 406 -19.75 18.51 -2.74
N ASP A 407 -20.01 19.55 -1.95
CA ASP A 407 -19.30 19.86 -0.71
C ASP A 407 -19.55 18.85 0.43
N VAL A 408 -20.58 18.02 0.30
CA VAL A 408 -20.93 16.96 1.26
C VAL A 408 -20.65 15.57 0.66
N GLY A 409 -20.96 15.38 -0.61
CA GLY A 409 -20.98 14.08 -1.28
C GLY A 409 -19.60 13.52 -1.55
N GLY A 410 -18.65 14.38 -1.94
CA GLY A 410 -17.28 13.99 -2.25
C GLY A 410 -16.42 13.95 -0.99
N VAL A 411 -15.88 12.77 -0.66
CA VAL A 411 -15.00 12.58 0.50
C VAL A 411 -13.67 11.97 0.06
N THR A 412 -12.59 12.63 0.44
CA THR A 412 -11.22 12.12 0.39
C THR A 412 -10.89 11.55 1.75
N TRP A 413 -10.95 10.24 1.89
CA TRP A 413 -10.35 9.55 3.02
C TRP A 413 -8.85 9.48 2.76
N TYR A 414 -8.04 10.27 3.47
CA TYR A 414 -6.60 10.43 3.17
C TYR A 414 -5.73 9.96 4.33
N ALA A 415 -4.74 9.12 4.05
CA ALA A 415 -3.75 8.64 4.99
C ALA A 415 -2.33 8.94 4.51
N LEU A 416 -1.46 9.37 5.43
CA LEU A 416 -0.04 9.62 5.15
C LEU A 416 0.82 8.41 5.53
N GLY A 417 1.78 8.06 4.69
CA GLY A 417 2.67 6.91 4.89
C GLY A 417 2.04 5.56 4.56
N ALA A 418 2.72 4.49 4.96
CA ALA A 418 2.25 3.12 4.75
C ALA A 418 0.97 2.83 5.54
N PRO A 419 -0.13 2.41 4.87
CA PRO A 419 -1.47 2.40 5.46
C PRO A 419 -1.61 1.44 6.64
N HIS A 420 -0.78 0.39 6.73
CA HIS A 420 -0.85 -0.58 7.82
C HIS A 420 -0.70 0.04 9.21
N GLY A 421 0.01 1.16 9.35
CA GLY A 421 0.05 1.95 10.58
C GLY A 421 -0.36 3.40 10.35
N SER A 422 -1.32 3.65 9.46
CA SER A 422 -1.86 4.99 9.22
C SER A 422 -3.39 5.01 9.31
N VAL A 423 -3.92 6.18 9.67
CA VAL A 423 -5.35 6.45 9.82
C VAL A 423 -5.81 7.37 8.69
N TYR A 424 -6.98 7.07 8.10
CA TYR A 424 -7.56 7.89 7.05
C TYR A 424 -8.42 9.01 7.65
N ALA A 425 -8.03 10.26 7.44
CA ALA A 425 -8.82 11.45 7.79
C ALA A 425 -9.82 11.77 6.66
N PRO A 426 -11.09 12.14 6.98
CA PRO A 426 -12.08 12.54 5.99
C PRO A 426 -11.91 14.01 5.64
N PHE A 427 -11.62 14.33 4.38
CA PHE A 427 -11.68 15.68 3.84
C PHE A 427 -12.77 15.77 2.78
N SER A 428 -13.62 16.80 2.82
CA SER A 428 -14.54 17.09 1.71
C SER A 428 -13.75 17.52 0.47
N CYS A 429 -14.15 17.06 -0.72
CA CYS A 429 -13.50 17.41 -1.98
C CYS A 429 -13.50 18.93 -2.27
N ALA A 430 -14.44 19.66 -1.67
CA ALA A 430 -14.59 21.10 -1.83
C ALA A 430 -13.80 21.93 -0.81
N GLN A 431 -13.12 21.30 0.16
CA GLN A 431 -12.33 22.03 1.16
C GLN A 431 -11.27 22.92 0.50
N THR A 432 -11.17 24.13 1.03
CA THR A 432 -10.24 25.15 0.54
C THR A 432 -8.97 25.23 1.40
N SER A 433 -9.04 24.77 2.65
CA SER A 433 -7.90 24.64 3.53
C SER A 433 -7.79 23.25 4.15
N ILE A 434 -6.54 22.88 4.43
CA ILE A 434 -6.14 21.65 5.14
C ILE A 434 -5.18 22.04 6.28
N PRO A 435 -5.01 21.18 7.30
CA PRO A 435 -4.14 21.52 8.43
C PRO A 435 -2.69 21.73 7.99
N SER A 436 -1.99 22.67 8.61
CA SER A 436 -0.59 22.99 8.27
C SER A 436 0.35 21.79 8.44
N SER A 437 0.04 20.85 9.34
CA SER A 437 0.79 19.61 9.51
C SER A 437 0.83 18.73 8.26
N TYR A 438 -0.20 18.79 7.39
CA TYR A 438 -0.25 18.10 6.10
C TYR A 438 0.54 18.83 5.00
N LEU A 439 0.97 20.07 5.27
CA LEU A 439 1.74 20.92 4.35
C LEU A 439 3.23 21.04 4.73
N ALA A 440 3.59 20.71 5.97
CA ALA A 440 4.95 20.85 6.51
C ALA A 440 5.90 19.70 6.17
N SER A 441 5.40 18.61 5.59
CA SER A 441 6.14 17.34 5.49
C SER A 441 7.29 17.39 4.49
N ARG A 442 8.51 17.07 4.97
CA ARG A 442 9.73 16.92 4.17
C ARG A 442 10.47 15.64 4.54
N LYS A 443 10.72 14.76 3.57
CA LYS A 443 11.37 13.45 3.81
C LYS A 443 12.81 13.55 4.34
N ASN A 444 13.53 14.63 4.08
CA ASN A 444 14.94 14.80 4.49
C ASN A 444 15.11 15.55 5.83
N GLU A 445 14.02 16.04 6.42
CA GLU A 445 14.05 16.91 7.61
C GLU A 445 13.01 16.39 8.61
N PHE A 446 13.44 15.71 9.68
CA PHE A 446 12.54 15.28 10.75
C PHE A 446 11.91 16.50 11.44
N ASP A 447 10.59 16.54 11.48
CA ASP A 447 9.84 17.63 12.08
C ASP A 447 8.57 17.08 12.74
N THR A 448 8.43 17.32 14.05
CA THR A 448 7.24 16.93 14.81
C THR A 448 6.00 17.75 14.46
N SER A 449 6.15 18.87 13.76
CA SER A 449 5.02 19.64 13.23
C SER A 449 4.40 18.98 11.99
N ALA A 450 5.13 18.09 11.30
CA ALA A 450 4.69 17.44 10.08
C ALA A 450 3.93 16.12 10.37
N ALA A 451 2.74 16.01 9.79
CA ALA A 451 1.87 14.85 9.97
C ALA A 451 2.50 13.56 9.44
N TRP A 452 3.21 13.62 8.30
CA TRP A 452 3.84 12.43 7.71
C TRP A 452 4.86 11.79 8.64
N TRP A 453 5.66 12.61 9.34
CA TRP A 453 6.66 12.10 10.29
C TRP A 453 6.04 11.42 11.50
N ALA A 454 4.83 11.81 11.93
CA ALA A 454 4.13 11.10 13.00
C ALA A 454 3.87 9.64 12.60
N PHE A 455 3.29 9.44 11.43
CA PHE A 455 2.97 8.12 10.90
C PHE A 455 4.22 7.31 10.56
N GLU A 456 5.17 7.92 9.87
CA GLU A 456 6.43 7.26 9.49
C GLU A 456 7.25 6.82 10.70
N PHE A 457 7.33 7.66 11.75
CA PHE A 457 8.05 7.30 12.98
C PHE A 457 7.44 6.06 13.63
N VAL A 458 6.11 6.01 13.77
CA VAL A 458 5.40 4.88 14.38
C VAL A 458 5.56 3.61 13.54
N ASN A 459 5.42 3.71 12.21
CA ASN A 459 5.63 2.58 11.29
C ASN A 459 7.03 2.00 11.43
N ASN A 460 8.07 2.85 11.38
CA ASN A 460 9.46 2.40 11.52
C ASN A 460 9.75 1.84 12.91
N TRP A 461 9.24 2.46 13.98
CA TRP A 461 9.40 1.96 15.35
C TRP A 461 8.76 0.59 15.55
N SER A 462 7.60 0.35 14.91
CA SER A 462 6.90 -0.93 14.98
C SER A 462 7.74 -2.11 14.50
N MET A 463 8.66 -1.90 13.56
CA MET A 463 9.48 -2.97 13.00
C MET A 463 10.43 -3.60 14.02
N LEU A 464 10.76 -2.92 15.11
CA LEU A 464 11.67 -3.43 16.15
C LEU A 464 11.09 -4.65 16.88
N ARG A 465 9.77 -4.65 17.11
CA ARG A 465 9.00 -5.68 17.83
C ARG A 465 7.58 -5.73 17.30
N TYR A 466 7.44 -6.03 16.01
CA TYR A 466 6.17 -5.90 15.28
C TYR A 466 5.03 -6.68 15.94
N ASP A 467 5.30 -7.90 16.39
CA ASP A 467 4.40 -8.76 17.18
C ASP A 467 3.68 -8.04 18.34
N LEU A 468 4.37 -7.18 19.07
CA LEU A 468 3.83 -6.50 20.26
C LEU A 468 3.48 -5.03 19.98
N ILE A 469 4.38 -4.29 19.32
CA ILE A 469 4.21 -2.86 19.06
C ILE A 469 3.05 -2.66 18.08
N HIS A 470 2.98 -3.47 17.02
CA HIS A 470 1.93 -3.31 16.02
C HIS A 470 0.55 -3.66 16.60
N ALA A 471 0.44 -4.64 17.49
CA ALA A 471 -0.84 -4.96 18.15
C ALA A 471 -1.43 -3.75 18.91
N GLU A 472 -0.58 -2.94 19.54
CA GLU A 472 -1.01 -1.71 20.22
C GLU A 472 -1.32 -0.58 19.23
N ILE A 473 -0.51 -0.44 18.17
CA ILE A 473 -0.80 0.48 17.06
C ILE A 473 -2.16 0.15 16.44
N SER A 474 -2.44 -1.11 16.12
CA SER A 474 -3.70 -1.56 15.51
C SER A 474 -4.90 -1.21 16.39
N THR A 475 -4.77 -1.36 17.71
CA THR A 475 -5.84 -0.99 18.66
C THR A 475 -6.16 0.51 18.59
N VAL A 476 -5.12 1.37 18.63
CA VAL A 476 -5.32 2.82 18.57
C VAL A 476 -5.78 3.28 17.18
N LEU A 477 -5.24 2.66 16.13
CA LEU A 477 -5.61 2.90 14.73
C LEU A 477 -7.10 2.58 14.51
N GLN A 478 -7.58 1.41 14.94
CA GLN A 478 -8.98 1.01 14.76
C GLN A 478 -9.93 1.96 15.50
N ALA A 479 -9.60 2.36 16.73
CA ALA A 479 -10.39 3.34 17.47
C ALA A 479 -10.44 4.70 16.76
N LEU A 480 -9.29 5.21 16.31
CA LEU A 480 -9.22 6.46 15.56
C LEU A 480 -9.92 6.39 14.20
N GLN A 481 -9.86 5.24 13.52
CA GLN A 481 -10.55 5.04 12.26
C GLN A 481 -12.06 5.04 12.47
N ALA A 482 -12.56 4.40 13.54
CA ALA A 482 -13.96 4.46 13.92
C ALA A 482 -14.41 5.90 14.26
N ASP A 483 -13.59 6.65 15.00
CA ASP A 483 -13.84 8.06 15.30
C ASP A 483 -13.92 8.90 14.01
N ALA A 484 -13.06 8.62 13.01
CA ALA A 484 -13.09 9.29 11.71
C ALA A 484 -14.38 9.01 10.92
N ILE A 485 -14.83 7.76 10.90
CA ILE A 485 -16.10 7.37 10.26
C ILE A 485 -17.29 8.05 10.95
N ALA A 486 -17.32 8.03 12.29
CA ALA A 486 -18.38 8.66 13.07
C ALA A 486 -18.41 10.19 12.83
N LEU A 487 -17.25 10.84 12.84
CA LEU A 487 -17.13 12.27 12.55
C LEU A 487 -17.70 12.62 11.17
N GLU A 488 -17.33 11.88 10.11
CA GLU A 488 -17.88 12.13 8.77
C GLU A 488 -19.40 12.02 8.78
N ALA A 489 -19.94 10.96 9.39
CA ALA A 489 -21.37 10.71 9.39
C ALA A 489 -22.15 11.81 10.14
N GLU A 490 -21.67 12.22 11.31
CA GLU A 490 -22.26 13.30 12.11
C GLU A 490 -22.14 14.66 11.42
N THR A 491 -20.97 14.95 10.84
CA THR A 491 -20.70 16.19 10.11
C THR A 491 -21.60 16.29 8.89
N ARG A 492 -21.74 15.22 8.12
CA ARG A 492 -22.64 15.15 6.98
C ARG A 492 -24.10 15.33 7.39
N ALA A 493 -24.56 14.62 8.43
CA ALA A 493 -25.95 14.72 8.88
C ALA A 493 -26.31 16.17 9.26
N THR A 494 -25.40 16.87 9.93
CA THR A 494 -25.57 18.29 10.27
C THR A 494 -25.46 19.19 9.05
N ALA A 495 -24.47 18.97 8.18
CA ALA A 495 -24.27 19.75 6.96
C ALA A 495 -25.52 19.71 6.06
N MET A 496 -26.19 18.57 5.97
CA MET A 496 -27.42 18.43 5.17
C MET A 496 -28.62 19.23 5.70
N THR A 497 -28.57 19.77 6.93
CA THR A 497 -29.59 20.70 7.44
C THR A 497 -29.25 22.17 7.19
N MET A 498 -28.12 22.45 6.51
CA MET A 498 -27.63 23.81 6.24
C MET A 498 -27.88 24.18 4.77
N ASP A 499 -28.73 25.18 4.56
CA ASP A 499 -29.10 25.62 3.20
C ASP A 499 -27.97 26.41 2.50
N ASP A 500 -27.28 27.29 3.23
CA ASP A 500 -26.19 28.11 2.67
C ASP A 500 -24.92 27.26 2.41
N PRO A 501 -24.51 27.08 1.14
CA PRO A 501 -23.34 26.27 0.80
C PRO A 501 -22.05 26.81 1.40
N THR A 502 -21.92 28.13 1.57
CA THR A 502 -20.71 28.73 2.12
C THR A 502 -20.55 28.39 3.60
N ALA A 503 -21.60 28.59 4.40
CA ALA A 503 -21.63 28.19 5.80
C ALA A 503 -21.49 26.67 5.98
N ARG A 504 -22.13 25.88 5.10
CA ARG A 504 -22.05 24.42 5.12
C ARG A 504 -20.61 23.93 4.91
N LEU A 505 -19.94 24.43 3.87
CA LEU A 505 -18.53 24.09 3.63
C LEU A 505 -17.62 24.53 4.79
N ALA A 506 -17.80 25.74 5.31
CA ALA A 506 -17.01 26.23 6.44
C ALA A 506 -17.19 25.35 7.69
N PHE A 507 -18.40 24.85 7.94
CA PHE A 507 -18.67 23.90 9.02
C PHE A 507 -17.95 22.56 8.80
N ILE A 508 -18.04 21.99 7.60
CA ILE A 508 -17.37 20.72 7.26
C ILE A 508 -15.85 20.87 7.39
N GLU A 509 -15.28 21.93 6.83
CA GLU A 509 -13.85 22.21 6.87
C GLU A 509 -13.34 22.37 8.31
N ALA A 510 -14.06 23.11 9.15
CA ALA A 510 -13.69 23.28 10.55
C ALA A 510 -13.68 21.95 11.33
N LYS A 511 -14.68 21.08 11.12
CA LYS A 511 -14.78 19.78 11.80
C LYS A 511 -13.68 18.82 11.37
N THR A 512 -13.50 18.68 10.07
CA THR A 512 -12.52 17.75 9.47
C THR A 512 -11.09 18.18 9.76
N ASN A 513 -10.76 19.47 9.66
CA ASN A 513 -9.41 19.97 9.97
C ASN A 513 -9.07 19.84 11.47
N ALA A 514 -10.03 20.13 12.36
CA ALA A 514 -9.83 19.95 13.79
C ALA A 514 -9.57 18.48 14.15
N PHE A 515 -10.31 17.55 13.56
CA PHE A 515 -10.07 16.12 13.75
C PHE A 515 -8.73 15.67 13.20
N ALA A 516 -8.40 16.06 11.96
CA ALA A 516 -7.15 15.68 11.31
C ALA A 516 -5.93 16.14 12.13
N GLN A 517 -5.97 17.33 12.73
CA GLN A 517 -4.92 17.79 13.63
C GLN A 517 -4.90 17.01 14.95
N ALA A 518 -6.06 16.81 15.59
CA ALA A 518 -6.14 16.04 16.83
C ALA A 518 -5.67 14.58 16.67
N MET A 519 -5.91 13.99 15.49
CA MET A 519 -5.42 12.68 15.10
C MET A 519 -3.89 12.66 15.06
N VAL A 520 -3.26 13.64 14.42
CA VAL A 520 -1.79 13.78 14.38
C VAL A 520 -1.21 13.95 15.79
N ASP A 521 -1.81 14.80 16.62
CA ASP A 521 -1.37 15.02 18.00
C ASP A 521 -1.45 13.73 18.83
N LYS A 522 -2.54 12.95 18.66
CA LYS A 522 -2.70 11.64 19.32
C LYS A 522 -1.69 10.63 18.80
N TRP A 523 -1.35 10.68 17.51
CA TRP A 523 -0.35 9.80 16.92
C TRP A 523 1.07 10.07 17.45
N TRP A 524 1.44 11.35 17.67
CA TRP A 524 2.70 11.68 18.35
C TRP A 524 2.74 11.22 19.81
N ARG A 525 1.62 11.34 20.55
CA ARG A 525 1.53 10.80 21.92
C ARG A 525 1.70 9.29 21.92
N LEU A 526 1.10 8.59 20.94
CA LEU A 526 1.32 7.16 20.74
C LEU A 526 2.80 6.87 20.46
N ALA A 527 3.44 7.60 19.54
CA ALA A 527 4.85 7.41 19.23
C ALA A 527 5.73 7.44 20.49
N PHE A 528 5.60 8.48 21.31
CA PHE A 528 6.38 8.58 22.55
C PHE A 528 6.00 7.51 23.59
N HIS A 529 4.72 7.13 23.66
CA HIS A 529 4.30 6.01 24.50
C HIS A 529 4.98 4.70 24.10
N LEU A 530 5.04 4.39 22.80
CA LEU A 530 5.68 3.18 22.28
C LEU A 530 7.18 3.17 22.52
N VAL A 531 7.86 4.32 22.43
CA VAL A 531 9.28 4.45 22.75
C VAL A 531 9.55 4.10 24.22
N VAL A 532 8.73 4.62 25.14
CA VAL A 532 8.88 4.34 26.57
C VAL A 532 8.54 2.90 26.91
N LYS A 533 7.41 2.40 26.39
CA LYS A 533 6.92 1.06 26.71
C LYS A 533 7.80 -0.05 26.15
N PHE A 534 8.35 0.14 24.95
CA PHE A 534 9.14 -0.87 24.24
C PHE A 534 10.61 -0.45 24.09
N SER A 535 11.28 -0.16 25.21
CA SER A 535 12.69 0.24 25.25
C SER A 535 13.63 -0.96 25.42
N ASP A 536 14.72 -0.99 24.65
CA ASP A 536 15.86 -1.91 24.83
C ASP A 536 15.51 -3.42 24.86
N GLY A 537 14.43 -3.80 24.19
CA GLY A 537 13.94 -5.19 24.17
C GLY A 537 13.06 -5.57 25.38
N TYR A 538 12.81 -4.63 26.28
CA TYR A 538 11.86 -4.77 27.38
C TYR A 538 10.45 -4.32 27.00
N VAL A 539 9.48 -4.73 27.82
CA VAL A 539 8.12 -4.19 27.86
C VAL A 539 7.91 -3.60 29.26
N ILE A 540 7.71 -2.30 29.34
CA ILE A 540 7.64 -1.54 30.58
C ILE A 540 6.20 -1.11 30.85
N HIS A 541 5.64 -1.56 31.97
CA HIS A 541 4.26 -1.22 32.39
C HIS A 541 4.20 -0.16 33.50
N GLY A 542 5.34 0.24 34.07
CA GLY A 542 5.45 1.14 35.22
C GLY A 542 6.85 1.11 35.85
N ASP A 543 7.00 1.83 36.97
CA ASP A 543 8.29 2.05 37.64
C ASP A 543 8.56 1.10 38.82
N ARG A 544 7.68 0.13 39.07
CA ARG A 544 7.81 -0.77 40.23
C ARG A 544 8.53 -2.05 39.85
N SER A 545 9.11 -2.70 40.86
CA SER A 545 9.67 -4.05 40.70
C SER A 545 8.61 -4.99 40.12
N GLY A 546 8.94 -5.65 39.00
CA GLY A 546 8.04 -6.54 38.29
C GLY A 546 7.31 -5.91 37.09
N ASP A 547 7.32 -4.59 36.93
CA ASP A 547 6.65 -3.89 35.83
C ASP A 547 7.43 -3.94 34.50
N MET A 548 8.72 -4.26 34.55
CA MET A 548 9.56 -4.50 33.38
C MET A 548 9.59 -5.99 33.04
N LYS A 549 9.24 -6.34 31.80
CA LYS A 549 9.31 -7.70 31.25
C LYS A 549 10.36 -7.78 30.17
N ALA A 550 11.05 -8.90 30.07
CA ALA A 550 11.99 -9.21 28.99
C ALA A 550 11.45 -10.40 28.19
N PRO A 551 10.61 -10.19 27.16
CA PRO A 551 9.98 -11.30 26.43
C PRO A 551 11.00 -12.19 25.69
N GLY A 552 12.16 -11.64 25.33
CA GLY A 552 13.19 -12.34 24.58
C GLY A 552 12.75 -12.69 23.15
N TYR A 553 13.47 -13.65 22.56
CA TYR A 553 13.17 -14.22 21.23
C TYR A 553 12.33 -15.49 21.36
N PRO A 554 11.49 -15.81 20.36
CA PRO A 554 10.77 -17.07 20.35
C PRO A 554 11.72 -18.27 20.21
N ALA A 555 11.31 -19.42 20.77
CA ALA A 555 12.15 -20.61 20.83
C ALA A 555 12.63 -21.10 19.45
N TRP A 556 11.78 -21.05 18.42
CA TRP A 556 12.14 -21.46 17.06
C TRP A 556 13.27 -20.60 16.48
N TRP A 557 13.28 -19.29 16.78
CA TRP A 557 14.33 -18.38 16.32
C TRP A 557 15.63 -18.70 17.05
N LEU A 558 15.58 -18.86 18.38
CA LEU A 558 16.73 -19.27 19.17
C LEU A 558 17.35 -20.59 18.64
N GLN A 559 16.51 -21.57 18.31
CA GLN A 559 16.91 -22.84 17.69
C GLN A 559 17.55 -22.67 16.32
N SER A 560 17.11 -21.69 15.53
CA SER A 560 17.65 -21.40 14.19
C SER A 560 18.95 -20.58 14.18
N THR A 561 19.37 -20.07 15.33
CA THR A 561 20.56 -19.21 15.45
C THR A 561 21.66 -19.88 16.25
N ASN A 562 22.84 -19.26 16.26
CA ASN A 562 23.98 -19.71 17.06
C ASN A 562 23.71 -19.70 18.58
N PHE A 563 22.56 -19.18 19.03
CA PHE A 563 22.11 -19.34 20.41
C PHE A 563 22.03 -20.81 20.80
N ALA A 564 21.44 -21.66 19.94
CA ALA A 564 21.27 -23.08 20.24
C ALA A 564 22.58 -23.88 20.24
N SER A 565 23.64 -23.33 19.64
CA SER A 565 24.97 -23.94 19.62
C SER A 565 25.94 -23.31 20.62
N TRP A 566 25.51 -22.34 21.43
CA TRP A 566 26.40 -21.62 22.35
C TRP A 566 26.36 -22.20 23.79
N PRO A 567 27.52 -22.34 24.47
CA PRO A 567 28.86 -22.29 23.89
C PRO A 567 29.10 -23.53 23.02
N GLU A 568 29.91 -23.40 21.96
CA GLU A 568 30.25 -24.57 21.13
C GLU A 568 30.98 -25.63 21.98
N PRO A 569 30.87 -26.93 21.67
CA PRO A 569 31.37 -28.04 22.51
C PRO A 569 32.85 -28.02 22.94
N HIS A 570 33.66 -27.06 22.50
CA HIS A 570 35.04 -26.85 22.93
C HIS A 570 35.40 -25.40 23.25
N ALA A 571 34.43 -24.49 23.24
CA ALA A 571 34.64 -23.06 23.48
C ALA A 571 34.97 -22.74 24.95
N TYR A 572 34.67 -23.65 25.88
CA TYR A 572 34.94 -23.49 27.31
C TYR A 572 35.79 -24.65 27.86
N LYS A 573 37.06 -24.36 28.16
CA LYS A 573 38.02 -25.30 28.76
C LYS A 573 38.59 -24.70 30.05
N PRO A 574 37.82 -24.70 31.16
CA PRO A 574 38.28 -24.10 32.40
C PRO A 574 39.44 -24.90 33.02
N PRO A 575 40.32 -24.28 33.82
CA PRO A 575 41.37 -24.98 34.55
C PRO A 575 40.79 -26.12 35.42
N ALA A 576 41.58 -27.17 35.64
CA ALA A 576 41.16 -28.33 36.45
C ALA A 576 40.69 -27.95 37.86
N ALA A 577 41.27 -26.90 38.45
CA ALA A 577 40.84 -26.37 39.75
C ALA A 577 39.38 -25.87 39.73
N ILE A 578 38.93 -25.25 38.64
CA ILE A 578 37.54 -24.80 38.47
C ILE A 578 36.61 -25.99 38.22
N LEU A 579 37.04 -26.97 37.41
CA LEU A 579 36.29 -28.22 37.23
C LEU A 579 36.09 -28.96 38.56
N ALA A 580 37.09 -28.95 39.44
CA ALA A 580 37.00 -29.55 40.77
C ALA A 580 36.01 -28.83 41.69
N LEU A 581 35.88 -27.50 41.58
CA LEU A 581 34.88 -26.72 42.33
C LEU A 581 33.45 -26.89 41.80
N GLN A 582 33.30 -27.20 40.50
CA GLN A 582 32.01 -27.39 39.84
C GLN A 582 31.54 -28.84 39.81
N ALA A 583 32.40 -29.79 40.20
CA ALA A 583 32.01 -31.19 40.32
C ALA A 583 30.80 -31.27 41.26
N PRO A 584 29.72 -31.97 40.88
CA PRO A 584 28.57 -32.14 41.76
C PRO A 584 29.09 -32.68 43.10
N PRO A 585 28.55 -32.21 44.25
CA PRO A 585 29.01 -32.69 45.54
C PRO A 585 28.98 -34.21 45.49
N GLN A 586 30.12 -34.85 45.77
CA GLN A 586 30.14 -36.29 45.96
C GLN A 586 29.06 -36.59 46.98
N GLN A 587 27.94 -37.16 46.53
CA GLN A 587 26.96 -37.75 47.44
C GLN A 587 27.79 -38.71 48.28
N SER A 588 28.02 -38.37 49.55
CA SER A 588 28.82 -39.23 50.38
C SER A 588 28.09 -40.56 50.39
N THR A 589 28.79 -41.60 49.94
CA THR A 589 28.32 -42.99 50.06
C THR A 589 28.01 -43.36 51.51
N ALA A 590 28.44 -42.52 52.47
CA ALA A 590 28.03 -42.57 53.87
C ALA A 590 26.53 -42.36 54.08
N LEU A 591 25.81 -41.54 53.29
CA LEU A 591 24.35 -41.41 53.45
C LEU A 591 23.61 -42.68 52.99
N TRP A 592 24.05 -43.32 51.90
CA TRP A 592 23.48 -44.59 51.44
C TRP A 592 23.77 -45.74 52.42
N LEU A 593 24.94 -45.77 53.04
CA LEU A 593 25.26 -46.76 54.08
C LEU A 593 24.47 -46.54 55.36
N VAL A 594 24.26 -45.30 55.80
CA VAL A 594 23.42 -45.00 56.98
C VAL A 594 21.95 -45.30 56.69
N SER A 595 21.43 -44.94 55.52
CA SER A 595 20.06 -45.29 55.11
C SER A 595 19.85 -46.80 54.94
N ALA A 596 20.84 -47.53 54.41
CA ALA A 596 20.78 -48.99 54.31
C ALA A 596 20.86 -49.67 55.69
N VAL A 597 21.70 -49.18 56.62
CA VAL A 597 21.78 -49.72 58.00
C VAL A 597 20.51 -49.41 58.78
N VAL A 598 19.91 -48.22 58.62
CA VAL A 598 18.62 -47.87 59.25
C VAL A 598 17.47 -48.70 58.66
N ALA A 599 17.46 -48.95 57.35
CA ALA A 599 16.46 -49.82 56.71
C ALA A 599 16.60 -51.29 57.16
N ILE A 600 17.82 -51.81 57.30
CA ILE A 600 18.07 -53.16 57.81
C ILE A 600 17.69 -53.26 59.29
N ALA A 601 18.02 -52.26 60.11
CA ALA A 601 17.60 -52.23 61.51
C ALA A 601 16.07 -52.14 61.65
N GLY A 602 15.41 -51.32 60.82
CA GLY A 602 13.96 -51.20 60.76
C GLY A 602 13.26 -52.51 60.35
N MET A 603 13.77 -53.20 59.33
CA MET A 603 13.26 -54.51 58.92
C MET A 603 13.51 -55.59 59.97
N THR A 604 14.61 -55.52 60.73
CA THR A 604 14.89 -56.45 61.83
C THR A 604 13.92 -56.23 63.00
N VAL A 605 13.60 -54.98 63.34
CA VAL A 605 12.62 -54.65 64.38
C VAL A 605 11.21 -55.07 63.97
N VAL A 606 10.80 -54.81 62.72
CA VAL A 606 9.51 -55.29 62.18
C VAL A 606 9.46 -56.82 62.14
N GLY A 607 10.54 -57.50 61.76
CA GLY A 607 10.64 -58.97 61.80
C GLY A 607 10.53 -59.54 63.21
N ILE A 608 11.16 -58.92 64.22
CA ILE A 608 11.07 -59.33 65.63
C ILE A 608 9.64 -59.08 66.19
N VAL A 609 9.00 -57.97 65.82
CA VAL A 609 7.60 -57.69 66.19
C VAL A 609 6.64 -58.66 65.52
N PHE A 610 6.85 -58.99 64.24
CA PHE A 610 6.03 -59.93 63.49
C PHE A 610 6.18 -61.36 64.03
N ILE A 611 7.40 -61.81 64.37
CA ILE A 611 7.64 -63.12 65.02
C ILE A 611 7.05 -63.17 66.44
N ARG A 612 7.10 -62.08 67.21
CA ARG A 612 6.43 -61.99 68.53
C ARG A 612 4.90 -61.99 68.42
N GLN A 613 4.32 -61.33 67.41
CA GLN A 613 2.88 -61.36 67.17
C GLN A 613 2.40 -62.70 66.60
N HIS A 614 3.19 -63.37 65.74
CA HIS A 614 2.88 -64.72 65.25
C HIS A 614 3.00 -65.81 66.34
N ARG A 615 3.94 -65.67 67.29
CA ARG A 615 3.99 -66.53 68.48
C ARG A 615 2.78 -66.31 69.41
N ARG A 616 2.31 -65.07 69.58
CA ARG A 616 1.07 -64.78 70.34
C ARG A 616 -0.21 -65.25 69.62
N GLY A 617 -0.21 -65.30 68.29
CA GLY A 617 -1.33 -65.86 67.49
C GLY A 617 -1.48 -67.38 67.58
N HIS A 618 -0.42 -68.10 67.96
CA HIS A 618 -0.47 -69.55 68.20
C HIS A 618 -0.87 -69.93 69.63
N GLU A 619 -0.79 -69.02 70.60
CA GLU A 619 -1.22 -69.25 71.99
C GLU A 619 -2.71 -68.98 72.24
N TYR A 620 -3.45 -68.42 71.27
CA TYR A 620 -4.92 -68.24 71.34
C TYR A 620 -5.72 -69.31 70.56
N ARG A 621 -5.09 -70.43 70.17
CA ARG A 621 -5.79 -71.62 69.58
C ARG A 621 -5.59 -72.91 70.38
N ARG A 622 -5.13 -72.83 71.63
CA ARG A 622 -5.05 -73.97 72.58
C ARG A 622 -5.37 -73.52 73.99
N LEU A 623 -6.64 -73.14 74.19
CA LEU A 623 -7.40 -72.98 75.43
C LEU A 623 -8.87 -72.86 74.95
N GLU A 624 -9.79 -73.83 74.93
CA GLU A 624 -9.94 -75.16 75.56
C GLU A 624 -8.73 -75.81 76.24
#